data_AF-A0A2S3H132-F1
#
_entry.id   AF-A0A2S3H132-F1
#
_cell.length_a   1.000
_cell.length_b   1.000
_cell.length_c   1.000
_cell.angle_alpha   90.00
_cell.angle_beta   90.00
_cell.angle_gamma   90.00
#
_symmetry.space_group_name_H-M   'P 1'
#
loop_
_entity.id
_entity.type
_entity.pdbx_description
1 polymer ?
#
loop_
_entity_poly.entity_id
_entity_poly.type
_entity_poly.pdbx_seq_one_letter_code
_entity_poly.pdbx_strand_id
1 'polypeptide(L)'
;MRTASSEREVGVDTLWGGGVGRQASPCADAPGKVGPESWRLEINSKQDAVMRFSSTNFPDGIQRRRTAVDELNVRSIFEENDVVYAEVCAFQHDGSPELQPMGQKNGKLERGQLLTVSPYLVKRQNQHCYHLEQYGVYLILGRNGFIWVGEHAVVGETAKLMGTELENFTPLETRNHVCRLANAVHVLSALGFTLTAELIVETAEASLSSKVAVNDMVGGEFFVQTAEREKGAARRVHLVRKEIGSI
;
A
#
# COMPACT_ATOMS: atom_id res chain seq x y z
N MET A 1 -13.43 -2.39 -37.10
CA MET A 1 -12.95 -3.20 -35.96
C MET A 1 -12.97 -2.33 -34.72
N ARG A 2 -13.97 -2.51 -33.83
CA ARG A 2 -14.04 -1.81 -32.54
C ARG A 2 -13.29 -2.65 -31.52
N THR A 3 -12.25 -2.08 -30.92
CA THR A 3 -11.51 -2.66 -29.81
C THR A 3 -12.40 -2.72 -28.57
N ALA A 4 -12.58 -3.92 -28.02
CA ALA A 4 -13.36 -4.17 -26.83
C ALA A 4 -12.68 -3.52 -25.60
N SER A 5 -13.30 -2.47 -25.08
CA SER A 5 -13.06 -1.94 -23.75
C SER A 5 -13.62 -2.94 -22.74
N SER A 6 -12.74 -3.72 -22.09
CA SER A 6 -13.14 -4.59 -20.98
C SER A 6 -13.58 -3.71 -19.80
N GLU A 7 -14.88 -3.66 -19.54
CA GLU A 7 -15.46 -3.03 -18.35
C GLU A 7 -14.86 -3.67 -17.09
N ARG A 8 -14.13 -2.86 -16.31
CA ARG A 8 -13.49 -3.29 -15.06
C ARG A 8 -14.48 -3.08 -13.92
N GLU A 9 -15.19 -4.15 -13.56
CA GLU A 9 -15.98 -4.18 -12.32
C GLU A 9 -15.06 -4.57 -11.15
N VAL A 10 -14.81 -3.60 -10.27
CA VAL A 10 -14.29 -3.86 -8.93
C VAL A 10 -15.49 -3.88 -8.00
N GLY A 11 -15.87 -5.07 -7.51
CA GLY A 11 -17.04 -5.24 -6.65
C GLY A 11 -16.86 -4.58 -5.27
N VAL A 12 -17.95 -4.14 -4.66
CA VAL A 12 -18.01 -3.47 -3.33
C VAL A 12 -17.35 -4.30 -2.22
N ASP A 13 -17.36 -5.64 -2.36
CA ASP A 13 -16.67 -6.58 -1.46
C ASP A 13 -15.14 -6.49 -1.47
N THR A 14 -14.56 -5.80 -2.46
CA THR A 14 -13.11 -5.65 -2.66
C THR A 14 -12.48 -4.62 -1.71
N LEU A 15 -13.30 -3.82 -1.03
CA LEU A 15 -12.88 -2.63 -0.28
C LEU A 15 -12.72 -2.86 1.24
N TRP A 16 -13.21 -3.97 1.78
CA TRP A 16 -13.12 -4.26 3.23
C TRP A 16 -11.74 -4.80 3.66
N GLY A 17 -11.08 -4.15 4.61
CA GLY A 17 -9.72 -4.47 5.04
C GLY A 17 -8.70 -3.48 4.48
N GLY A 18 -7.75 -3.07 5.33
CA GLY A 18 -6.79 -1.97 5.10
C GLY A 18 -6.34 -1.79 3.65
N GLY A 19 -6.61 -0.60 3.10
CA GLY A 19 -6.24 -0.19 1.76
C GLY A 19 -5.18 0.92 1.79
N VAL A 20 -4.46 1.06 0.69
CA VAL A 20 -3.60 2.21 0.45
C VAL A 20 -4.34 3.14 -0.52
N GLY A 21 -4.40 4.43 -0.23
CA GLY A 21 -4.98 5.44 -1.13
C GLY A 21 -3.99 6.55 -1.42
N ARG A 22 -4.13 7.21 -2.58
CA ARG A 22 -3.42 8.47 -2.85
C ARG A 22 -4.35 9.63 -2.56
N GLN A 23 -3.88 10.63 -1.83
CA GLN A 23 -4.62 11.88 -1.68
C GLN A 23 -4.67 12.63 -3.02
N ALA A 24 -5.89 12.94 -3.46
CA ALA A 24 -6.14 13.71 -4.68
C ALA A 24 -6.36 15.20 -4.37
N SER A 25 -7.18 15.58 -3.37
CA SER A 25 -7.42 16.99 -2.97
C SER A 25 -8.29 17.15 -1.71
N PRO A 26 -8.11 18.20 -0.89
CA PRO A 26 -9.08 18.63 0.13
C PRO A 26 -10.35 19.21 -0.52
N CYS A 27 -11.54 18.83 -0.04
CA CYS A 27 -12.82 19.20 -0.63
C CYS A 27 -13.79 19.73 0.43
N ALA A 28 -14.59 20.72 0.03
CA ALA A 28 -15.70 21.23 0.83
C ALA A 28 -16.97 20.46 0.48
N ASP A 29 -17.59 19.84 1.48
CA ASP A 29 -18.86 19.15 1.31
C ASP A 29 -19.99 20.14 1.67
N ALA A 30 -20.87 20.38 0.69
CA ALA A 30 -22.06 21.22 0.71
C ALA A 30 -21.90 22.75 0.47
N PRO A 31 -22.83 23.37 -0.31
CA PRO A 31 -22.87 24.81 -0.50
C PRO A 31 -23.34 25.52 0.78
N GLY A 32 -22.51 26.40 1.36
CA GLY A 32 -22.87 27.25 2.50
C GLY A 32 -21.97 27.15 3.73
N LYS A 33 -20.99 26.22 3.75
CA LYS A 33 -19.95 26.15 4.79
C LYS A 33 -18.63 26.73 4.30
N VAL A 34 -17.91 27.39 5.19
CA VAL A 34 -16.62 28.03 4.91
C VAL A 34 -15.49 27.09 5.32
N GLY A 35 -14.97 26.30 4.37
CA GLY A 35 -13.78 25.46 4.56
C GLY A 35 -13.94 24.05 3.97
N PRO A 36 -12.83 23.36 3.66
CA PRO A 36 -12.90 21.94 3.34
C PRO A 36 -13.36 21.14 4.58
N GLU A 37 -14.01 19.99 4.41
CA GLU A 37 -14.43 19.10 5.53
C GLU A 37 -13.94 17.64 5.35
N SER A 38 -13.45 17.33 4.16
CA SER A 38 -12.98 16.00 3.79
C SER A 38 -11.82 16.05 2.79
N TRP A 39 -11.03 14.98 2.73
CA TRP A 39 -10.11 14.71 1.63
C TRP A 39 -10.73 13.67 0.70
N ARG A 40 -10.54 13.87 -0.60
CA ARG A 40 -10.79 12.83 -1.60
C ARG A 40 -9.50 12.07 -1.86
N LEU A 41 -9.58 10.75 -1.75
CA LEU A 41 -8.48 9.83 -2.01
C LEU A 41 -8.82 8.93 -3.21
N GLU A 42 -7.87 8.84 -4.13
CA GLU A 42 -7.90 7.87 -5.21
C GLU A 42 -7.58 6.48 -4.63
N ILE A 43 -8.50 5.54 -4.83
CA ILE A 43 -8.39 4.16 -4.35
C ILE A 43 -8.53 3.13 -5.49
N ASN A 44 -8.28 3.52 -6.75
CA ASN A 44 -8.42 2.65 -7.93
C ASN A 44 -9.82 2.00 -8.03
N SER A 45 -10.86 2.77 -7.71
CA SER A 45 -12.28 2.40 -7.78
C SER A 45 -13.01 3.34 -8.75
N LYS A 46 -14.28 3.04 -9.06
CA LYS A 46 -15.13 3.91 -9.89
C LYS A 46 -15.42 5.26 -9.23
N GLN A 47 -15.39 5.30 -7.90
CA GLN A 47 -15.62 6.49 -7.10
C GLN A 47 -14.40 6.76 -6.22
N ASP A 48 -14.10 8.04 -6.02
CA ASP A 48 -13.11 8.46 -5.06
C ASP A 48 -13.60 8.16 -3.65
N ALA A 49 -12.66 7.79 -2.78
CA ALA A 49 -12.96 7.60 -1.37
C ALA A 49 -12.92 8.93 -0.63
N VAL A 50 -13.75 9.06 0.40
CA VAL A 50 -13.83 10.27 1.21
C VAL A 50 -13.26 9.99 2.58
N MET A 51 -12.24 10.73 2.99
CA MET A 51 -11.74 10.73 4.35
C MET A 51 -12.15 12.02 5.02
N ARG A 52 -13.09 11.95 5.96
CA ARG A 52 -13.52 13.14 6.70
C ARG A 52 -12.40 13.59 7.62
N PHE A 53 -12.34 14.89 7.85
CA PHE A 53 -11.39 15.40 8.84
C PHE A 53 -11.68 14.79 10.21
N SER A 54 -12.96 14.61 10.56
CA SER A 54 -13.41 13.95 11.79
C SER A 54 -12.79 12.57 12.04
N SER A 55 -12.39 11.84 11.00
CA SER A 55 -11.82 10.49 11.13
C SER A 55 -10.30 10.46 11.37
N THR A 56 -9.57 11.57 11.18
CA THR A 56 -8.14 11.62 11.45
C THR A 56 -7.82 11.91 12.92
N ASN A 57 -6.72 11.33 13.40
CA ASN A 57 -6.18 11.68 14.70
C ASN A 57 -5.43 13.02 14.64
N PHE A 58 -5.24 13.64 15.80
CA PHE A 58 -4.36 14.80 15.90
C PHE A 58 -2.90 14.32 15.92
N PRO A 59 -1.97 15.09 15.33
CA PRO A 59 -0.55 14.76 15.35
C PRO A 59 0.03 14.62 16.77
N ASP A 60 -0.60 15.26 17.76
CA ASP A 60 -0.21 15.19 19.17
C ASP A 60 -0.71 13.92 19.89
N GLY A 61 -1.52 13.08 19.24
CA GLY A 61 -2.09 11.86 19.84
C GLY A 61 -3.12 12.09 20.96
N ILE A 62 -3.33 13.35 21.36
CA ILE A 62 -4.29 13.75 22.40
C ILE A 62 -5.68 13.89 21.79
N GLN A 63 -6.66 13.20 22.40
CA GLN A 63 -8.05 13.38 22.07
C GLN A 63 -8.56 14.71 22.63
N ARG A 64 -8.58 15.76 21.80
CA ARG A 64 -9.12 17.09 22.14
C ARG A 64 -10.29 17.48 21.26
N ARG A 65 -11.08 18.46 21.72
CA ARG A 65 -12.11 19.09 20.88
C ARG A 65 -11.44 19.77 19.70
N ARG A 66 -12.04 19.61 18.52
CA ARG A 66 -11.57 20.20 17.27
C ARG A 66 -11.89 21.70 17.29
N THR A 67 -10.93 22.51 16.87
CA THR A 67 -11.05 23.97 16.81
C THR A 67 -11.18 24.41 15.34
N ALA A 68 -11.85 25.53 15.07
CA ALA A 68 -11.95 26.10 13.71
C ALA A 68 -10.60 26.37 13.03
N VAL A 69 -9.52 26.57 13.82
CA VAL A 69 -8.15 26.69 13.31
C VAL A 69 -7.63 25.36 12.74
N ASP A 70 -8.03 24.24 13.34
CA ASP A 70 -7.67 22.90 12.84
C ASP A 70 -8.34 22.63 11.49
N GLU A 71 -9.56 23.14 11.27
CA GLU A 71 -10.31 23.07 9.99
C GLU A 71 -9.76 23.99 8.90
N LEU A 72 -8.89 24.95 9.24
CA LEU A 72 -8.16 25.76 8.26
C LEU A 72 -6.78 25.17 7.94
N ASN A 73 -6.16 24.51 8.92
CA ASN A 73 -4.85 23.88 8.80
C ASN A 73 -4.89 22.48 8.17
N VAL A 74 -5.98 22.10 7.53
CA VAL A 74 -6.15 20.74 7.02
C VAL A 74 -5.19 20.43 5.87
N ARG A 75 -4.80 21.48 5.13
CA ARG A 75 -3.72 21.40 4.12
C ARG A 75 -2.35 21.12 4.73
N SER A 76 -2.13 21.40 6.02
CA SER A 76 -0.84 21.11 6.67
C SER A 76 -0.73 19.67 7.17
N ILE A 77 -1.81 18.89 7.15
CA ILE A 77 -1.81 17.49 7.60
C ILE A 77 -1.43 16.56 6.44
N PHE A 78 -2.05 16.77 5.29
CA PHE A 78 -1.75 16.03 4.07
C PHE A 78 -1.69 16.97 2.87
N GLU A 79 -0.67 16.75 2.05
CA GLU A 79 -0.42 17.46 0.79
C GLU A 79 -0.92 16.64 -0.41
N GLU A 80 -0.97 17.27 -1.57
CA GLU A 80 -1.34 16.58 -2.82
C GLU A 80 -0.33 15.48 -3.14
N ASN A 81 -0.82 14.29 -3.52
CA ASN A 81 -0.04 13.07 -3.79
C ASN A 81 0.54 12.35 -2.57
N ASP A 82 0.17 12.75 -1.35
CA ASP A 82 0.49 11.96 -0.16
C ASP A 82 -0.17 10.58 -0.24
N VAL A 83 0.55 9.56 0.20
CA VAL A 83 0.06 8.20 0.29
C VAL A 83 -0.44 7.94 1.71
N VAL A 84 -1.65 7.43 1.84
CA VAL A 84 -2.28 7.19 3.14
C VAL A 84 -2.70 5.73 3.25
N TYR A 85 -2.37 5.12 4.38
CA TYR A 85 -2.89 3.84 4.80
C TYR A 85 -4.18 4.04 5.60
N ALA A 86 -5.28 3.52 5.07
CA ALA A 86 -6.60 3.69 5.67
C ALA A 86 -7.48 2.46 5.44
N GLU A 87 -8.38 2.20 6.37
CA GLU A 87 -9.39 1.17 6.23
C GLU A 87 -10.72 1.78 5.82
N VAL A 88 -11.49 1.04 5.02
CA VAL A 88 -12.85 1.41 4.68
C VAL A 88 -13.74 1.09 5.87
N CYS A 89 -14.26 2.14 6.50
CA CYS A 89 -15.06 2.03 7.72
C CYS A 89 -16.56 1.92 7.39
N ALA A 90 -17.02 2.72 6.43
CA ALA A 90 -18.42 2.80 6.05
C ALA A 90 -18.57 3.16 4.57
N PHE A 91 -19.80 3.04 4.06
CA PHE A 91 -20.19 3.60 2.77
C PHE A 91 -21.17 4.73 3.02
N GLN A 92 -20.96 5.84 2.32
CA GLN A 92 -21.88 6.96 2.34
C GLN A 92 -23.16 6.64 1.55
N HIS A 93 -24.21 7.45 1.73
CA HIS A 93 -25.49 7.25 1.04
C HIS A 93 -25.39 7.35 -0.49
N ASP A 94 -24.35 8.01 -1.01
CA ASP A 94 -24.03 8.14 -2.43
C ASP A 94 -23.24 6.93 -2.98
N GLY A 95 -22.90 5.95 -2.13
CA GLY A 95 -22.08 4.78 -2.47
C GLY A 95 -20.58 5.01 -2.31
N SER A 96 -20.13 6.22 -1.99
CA SER A 96 -18.71 6.54 -1.85
C SER A 96 -18.13 5.88 -0.59
N PRO A 97 -16.98 5.19 -0.67
CA PRO A 97 -16.37 4.58 0.49
C PRO A 97 -15.79 5.66 1.41
N GLU A 98 -16.06 5.52 2.70
CA GLU A 98 -15.52 6.37 3.75
C GLU A 98 -14.29 5.71 4.40
N LEU A 99 -13.20 6.46 4.44
CA LEU A 99 -11.93 5.99 4.97
C LEU A 99 -11.67 6.49 6.39
N GLN A 100 -11.13 5.59 7.20
CA GLN A 100 -10.54 5.89 8.49
C GLN A 100 -9.05 5.55 8.45
N PRO A 101 -8.15 6.52 8.73
CA PRO A 101 -6.72 6.25 8.76
C PRO A 101 -6.38 5.26 9.87
N MET A 102 -5.50 4.31 9.55
CA MET A 102 -5.04 3.30 10.49
C MET A 102 -3.57 3.54 10.84
N GLY A 103 -3.22 3.34 12.12
CA GLY A 103 -1.84 3.47 12.62
C GLY A 103 -1.50 4.82 13.25
N GLN A 104 -0.23 4.99 13.59
CA GLN A 104 0.31 6.23 14.15
C GLN A 104 0.46 7.31 13.05
N LYS A 105 0.43 8.60 13.43
CA LYS A 105 0.54 9.75 12.51
C LYS A 105 -0.47 9.76 11.35
N ASN A 106 -1.74 9.47 11.64
CA ASN A 106 -2.83 9.60 10.66
C ASN A 106 -2.67 8.68 9.44
N GLY A 107 -1.86 7.63 9.53
CA GLY A 107 -1.67 6.69 8.43
C GLY A 107 -0.86 7.25 7.25
N LYS A 108 -0.19 8.41 7.37
CA LYS A 108 0.65 8.96 6.30
C LYS A 108 1.86 8.04 6.07
N LEU A 109 2.03 7.60 4.83
CA LEU A 109 3.14 6.76 4.40
C LEU A 109 4.20 7.61 3.72
N GLU A 110 5.35 7.79 4.38
CA GLU A 110 6.49 8.55 3.88
C GLU A 110 7.67 7.61 3.57
N ARG A 111 8.58 8.05 2.69
CA ARG A 111 9.84 7.34 2.39
C ARG A 111 9.64 5.90 1.87
N GLY A 112 8.84 5.78 0.83
CA GLY A 112 8.61 4.52 0.13
C GLY A 112 8.21 4.71 -1.32
N GLN A 113 7.88 3.60 -1.96
CA GLN A 113 7.40 3.52 -3.32
C GLN A 113 5.99 2.93 -3.34
N LEU A 114 5.09 3.62 -4.02
CA LEU A 114 3.74 3.14 -4.30
C LEU A 114 3.70 2.49 -5.68
N LEU A 115 3.24 1.24 -5.70
CA LEU A 115 3.12 0.39 -6.88
C LEU A 115 1.65 0.16 -7.17
N THR A 116 1.29 0.23 -8.45
CA THR A 116 -0.06 -0.06 -8.93
C THR A 116 -0.05 -1.38 -9.67
N VAL A 117 -0.81 -2.34 -9.15
CA VAL A 117 -1.00 -3.66 -9.73
C VAL A 117 -2.50 -3.90 -9.97
N SER A 118 -2.81 -4.97 -10.71
CA SER A 118 -4.19 -5.38 -10.89
C SER A 118 -4.78 -5.87 -9.56
N PRO A 119 -5.95 -5.37 -9.11
CA PRO A 119 -6.54 -5.74 -7.82
C PRO A 119 -6.84 -7.24 -7.72
N TYR A 120 -7.10 -7.92 -8.84
CA TYR A 120 -7.36 -9.36 -8.88
C TYR A 120 -6.17 -10.23 -8.42
N LEU A 121 -4.95 -9.68 -8.42
CA LEU A 121 -3.76 -10.41 -7.98
C LEU A 121 -3.62 -10.42 -6.45
N VAL A 122 -4.29 -9.52 -5.74
CA VAL A 122 -4.21 -9.40 -4.28
C VAL A 122 -5.32 -10.25 -3.67
N LYS A 123 -4.94 -11.31 -2.94
CA LYS A 123 -5.91 -12.14 -2.22
C LYS A 123 -6.44 -11.41 -0.99
N ARG A 124 -7.70 -11.69 -0.64
CA ARG A 124 -8.29 -11.26 0.63
C ARG A 124 -7.59 -11.99 1.77
N GLN A 125 -6.99 -11.23 2.68
CA GLN A 125 -6.36 -11.74 3.90
C GLN A 125 -6.81 -10.90 5.10
N ASN A 126 -6.55 -11.38 6.31
CA ASN A 126 -6.90 -10.64 7.53
C ASN A 126 -5.86 -9.57 7.88
N GLN A 127 -4.64 -9.71 7.37
CA GLN A 127 -3.55 -8.76 7.58
C GLN A 127 -3.04 -8.31 6.22
N HIS A 128 -2.94 -6.99 6.04
CA HIS A 128 -2.47 -6.35 4.81
C HIS A 128 -1.20 -5.50 5.02
N CYS A 129 -0.76 -5.32 6.27
CA CYS A 129 0.46 -4.62 6.63
C CYS A 129 1.45 -5.60 7.27
N TYR A 130 2.63 -5.71 6.69
CA TYR A 130 3.70 -6.61 7.11
C TYR A 130 4.94 -5.81 7.46
N HIS A 131 5.42 -6.00 8.69
CA HIS A 131 6.69 -5.44 9.14
C HIS A 131 7.80 -6.45 8.84
N LEU A 132 8.72 -6.10 7.94
CA LEU A 132 9.87 -6.92 7.61
C LEU A 132 11.10 -6.42 8.38
N GLU A 133 11.22 -6.82 9.65
CA GLU A 133 12.31 -6.40 10.54
C GLU A 133 13.71 -6.68 9.97
N GLN A 134 13.86 -7.80 9.24
CA GLN A 134 15.11 -8.21 8.62
C GLN A 134 15.62 -7.24 7.55
N TYR A 135 14.71 -6.50 6.92
CA TYR A 135 15.01 -5.55 5.85
C TYR A 135 14.85 -4.09 6.29
N GLY A 136 14.23 -3.84 7.45
CA GLY A 136 13.88 -2.51 7.94
C GLY A 136 12.76 -1.83 7.14
N VAL A 137 11.88 -2.63 6.51
CA VAL A 137 10.90 -2.16 5.51
C VAL A 137 9.49 -2.62 5.89
N TYR A 138 8.51 -1.76 5.60
CA TYR A 138 7.10 -2.09 5.60
C TYR A 138 6.62 -2.47 4.21
N LEU A 139 5.86 -3.56 4.16
CA LEU A 139 5.15 -4.00 2.97
C LEU A 139 3.65 -3.94 3.24
N ILE A 140 2.94 -3.09 2.50
CA ILE A 140 1.49 -2.92 2.62
C ILE A 140 0.84 -3.35 1.32
N LEU A 141 -0.05 -4.33 1.40
CA LEU A 141 -0.76 -4.93 0.26
C LEU A 141 -2.23 -4.49 0.27
N GLY A 142 -2.52 -3.36 -0.38
CA GLY A 142 -3.90 -2.87 -0.51
C GLY A 142 -4.72 -3.74 -1.46
N ARG A 143 -5.96 -4.08 -1.05
CA ARG A 143 -6.90 -4.89 -1.86
C ARG A 143 -7.31 -4.22 -3.18
N ASN A 144 -7.16 -2.91 -3.27
CA ASN A 144 -7.38 -2.12 -4.47
C ASN A 144 -6.24 -2.22 -5.51
N GLY A 145 -5.23 -3.05 -5.25
CA GLY A 145 -4.06 -3.18 -6.11
C GLY A 145 -3.02 -2.07 -5.90
N PHE A 146 -3.15 -1.26 -4.84
CA PHE A 146 -2.10 -0.35 -4.41
C PHE A 146 -1.21 -1.05 -3.39
N ILE A 147 0.05 -1.24 -3.76
CA ILE A 147 1.07 -1.87 -2.91
C ILE A 147 2.08 -0.82 -2.54
N TRP A 148 2.32 -0.64 -1.24
CA TRP A 148 3.32 0.30 -0.76
C TRP A 148 4.49 -0.46 -0.12
N VAL A 149 5.70 -0.06 -0.49
CA VAL A 149 6.95 -0.59 0.04
C VAL A 149 7.79 0.58 0.53
N GLY A 150 8.16 0.64 1.80
CA GLY A 150 8.91 1.77 2.31
C GLY A 150 9.57 1.53 3.65
N GLU A 151 10.40 2.48 4.06
CA GLU A 151 11.12 2.39 5.34
C GLU A 151 10.15 2.27 6.53
N HIS A 152 10.50 1.42 7.50
CA HIS A 152 9.86 1.48 8.81
C HIS A 152 10.33 2.73 9.55
N ALA A 153 9.63 3.85 9.36
CA ALA A 153 9.87 5.04 10.15
C ALA A 153 9.32 4.81 11.58
N VAL A 154 10.14 4.23 12.47
CA VAL A 154 9.92 4.33 13.92
C VAL A 154 10.14 5.79 14.27
N VAL A 155 9.08 6.58 14.20
CA VAL A 155 9.14 7.95 14.71
C VAL A 155 8.95 7.89 16.22
N GLY A 156 9.98 7.39 16.90
CA GLY A 156 10.19 7.65 18.30
C GLY A 156 10.57 9.12 18.47
N GLU A 157 10.07 9.73 19.54
CA GLU A 157 10.25 11.13 19.96
C GLU A 157 11.72 11.60 20.12
N THR A 158 12.70 10.75 19.82
CA THR A 158 14.13 11.01 20.01
C THR A 158 14.75 11.93 18.96
N ALA A 159 14.13 12.12 17.79
CA ALA A 159 14.67 12.99 16.74
C ALA A 159 14.40 14.49 16.95
N LYS A 160 13.51 14.88 17.87
CA LYS A 160 13.24 16.31 18.15
C LYS A 160 14.18 16.93 19.20
N LEU A 161 15.00 16.12 19.88
CA LEU A 161 15.86 16.58 21.00
C LEU A 161 17.30 16.93 20.60
N MET A 162 17.72 16.63 19.38
CA MET A 162 19.04 17.04 18.89
C MET A 162 18.86 17.84 17.61
N GLY A 163 18.95 19.17 17.74
CA GLY A 163 18.96 20.14 16.67
C GLY A 163 20.19 20.01 15.78
N THR A 164 20.28 18.88 15.09
CA THR A 164 21.20 18.66 13.98
C THR A 164 20.37 18.21 12.81
N GLU A 165 20.41 19.00 11.74
CA GLU A 165 19.97 18.68 10.38
C GLU A 165 20.80 17.51 9.82
N LEU A 166 20.78 16.37 10.52
CA LEU A 166 21.34 15.10 10.08
C LEU A 166 20.37 14.58 9.02
N GLU A 167 20.59 15.06 7.81
CA GLU A 167 20.28 14.42 6.53
C GLU A 167 19.26 13.29 6.63
N ASN A 168 18.01 13.62 6.24
CA ASN A 168 16.85 12.75 6.07
C ASN A 168 17.06 11.65 5.00
N PHE A 169 18.23 11.01 4.98
CA PHE A 169 18.59 10.00 4.00
C PHE A 169 18.26 8.62 4.54
N THR A 170 17.31 7.96 3.87
CA THR A 170 17.17 6.51 3.90
C THR A 170 18.51 5.86 3.54
N PRO A 171 19.04 4.94 4.37
CA PRO A 171 20.33 4.30 4.09
C PRO A 171 20.28 3.52 2.78
N LEU A 172 21.43 3.45 2.09
CA LEU A 172 21.53 2.82 0.77
C LEU A 172 21.07 1.35 0.78
N GLU A 173 21.34 0.64 1.87
CA GLU A 173 20.91 -0.75 2.07
C GLU A 173 19.39 -0.87 2.09
N THR A 174 18.70 -0.04 2.89
CA THR A 174 17.23 0.00 2.94
C THR A 174 16.64 0.39 1.59
N ARG A 175 17.23 1.35 0.87
CA ARG A 175 16.80 1.70 -0.50
C ARG A 175 16.91 0.51 -1.45
N ASN A 176 18.01 -0.22 -1.40
CA ASN A 176 18.20 -1.43 -2.20
C ASN A 176 17.16 -2.50 -1.86
N HIS A 177 16.80 -2.69 -0.58
CA HIS A 177 15.73 -3.60 -0.17
C HIS A 177 14.37 -3.17 -0.71
N VAL A 178 14.02 -1.88 -0.58
CA VAL A 178 12.77 -1.31 -1.11
C VAL A 178 12.68 -1.54 -2.63
N CYS A 179 13.72 -1.20 -3.39
CA CYS A 179 13.74 -1.39 -4.84
C CYS A 179 13.67 -2.87 -5.23
N ARG A 180 14.34 -3.77 -4.50
CA ARG A 180 14.33 -5.21 -4.76
C ARG A 180 12.93 -5.80 -4.52
N LEU A 181 12.28 -5.44 -3.42
CA LEU A 181 10.90 -5.83 -3.12
C LEU A 181 9.92 -5.24 -4.15
N ALA A 182 10.10 -3.98 -4.54
CA ALA A 182 9.28 -3.36 -5.58
C ALA A 182 9.40 -4.07 -6.94
N ASN A 183 10.63 -4.44 -7.33
CA ASN A 183 10.86 -5.20 -8.55
C ASN A 183 10.31 -6.62 -8.47
N ALA A 184 10.38 -7.27 -7.30
CA ALA A 184 9.73 -8.57 -7.09
C ALA A 184 8.20 -8.46 -7.30
N VAL A 185 7.55 -7.44 -6.76
CA VAL A 185 6.13 -7.17 -6.99
C VAL A 185 5.83 -6.95 -8.48
N HIS A 186 6.67 -6.19 -9.18
CA HIS A 186 6.52 -5.97 -10.62
C HIS A 186 6.62 -7.26 -11.44
N VAL A 187 7.64 -8.09 -11.18
CA VAL A 187 7.84 -9.35 -11.90
C VAL A 187 6.66 -10.30 -11.67
N LEU A 188 6.25 -10.47 -10.41
CA LEU A 188 5.11 -11.32 -10.05
C LEU A 188 3.80 -10.80 -10.67
N SER A 189 3.59 -9.48 -10.66
CA SER A 189 2.42 -8.87 -11.26
C SER A 189 2.38 -9.05 -12.78
N ALA A 190 3.52 -8.91 -13.45
CA ALA A 190 3.61 -9.07 -14.90
C ALA A 190 3.47 -10.55 -15.34
N LEU A 191 3.89 -11.49 -14.49
CA LEU A 191 3.64 -12.92 -14.68
C LEU A 191 2.20 -13.35 -14.32
N GLY A 192 1.42 -12.46 -13.68
CA GLY A 192 0.03 -12.73 -13.29
C GLY A 192 -0.10 -13.67 -12.09
N PHE A 193 0.94 -13.78 -11.25
CA PHE A 193 0.86 -14.56 -10.01
C PHE A 193 0.13 -13.78 -8.91
N THR A 194 -0.52 -14.52 -8.01
CA THR A 194 -1.20 -13.91 -6.85
C THR A 194 -0.17 -13.41 -5.86
N LEU A 195 -0.26 -12.14 -5.49
CA LEU A 195 0.69 -11.46 -4.63
C LEU A 195 0.40 -11.77 -3.16
N THR A 196 1.36 -12.42 -2.50
CA THR A 196 1.38 -12.66 -1.05
C THR A 196 2.71 -12.13 -0.49
N ALA A 197 2.72 -11.73 0.78
CA ALA A 197 3.94 -11.22 1.42
C ALA A 197 5.08 -12.24 1.37
N GLU A 198 4.77 -13.52 1.64
CA GLU A 198 5.71 -14.63 1.57
C GLU A 198 6.34 -14.74 0.17
N LEU A 199 5.53 -14.74 -0.89
CA LEU A 199 6.02 -14.88 -2.26
C LEU A 199 6.90 -13.71 -2.69
N ILE A 200 6.55 -12.49 -2.27
CA ILE A 200 7.32 -11.28 -2.57
C ILE A 200 8.70 -11.35 -1.90
N VAL A 201 8.74 -11.72 -0.62
CA VAL A 201 9.99 -11.89 0.14
C VAL A 201 10.83 -13.01 -0.46
N GLU A 202 10.23 -14.16 -0.74
CA GLU A 202 10.89 -15.30 -1.38
C GLU A 202 11.50 -14.93 -2.74
N THR A 203 10.80 -14.12 -3.54
CA THR A 203 11.29 -13.66 -4.85
C THR A 203 12.46 -12.68 -4.70
N ALA A 204 12.38 -11.79 -3.72
CA ALA A 204 13.49 -10.90 -3.37
C ALA A 204 14.72 -11.69 -2.89
N GLU A 205 14.54 -12.72 -2.07
CA GLU A 205 15.62 -13.60 -1.62
C GLU A 205 16.23 -14.43 -2.75
N ALA A 206 15.42 -14.97 -3.66
CA ALA A 206 15.94 -15.69 -4.83
C ALA A 206 16.78 -14.79 -5.75
N SER A 207 16.43 -13.50 -5.85
CA SER A 207 17.28 -12.54 -6.58
C SER A 207 18.65 -12.34 -5.88
N LEU A 208 18.70 -12.41 -4.55
CA LEU A 208 19.95 -12.35 -3.79
C LEU A 208 20.77 -13.63 -3.99
N SER A 209 20.14 -14.79 -3.87
CA SER A 209 20.80 -16.09 -4.05
C SER A 209 21.36 -16.27 -5.46
N SER A 210 20.63 -15.78 -6.47
CA SER A 210 21.03 -15.83 -7.87
C SER A 210 22.01 -14.72 -8.27
N LYS A 211 22.40 -13.86 -7.31
CA LYS A 211 23.30 -12.70 -7.51
C LYS A 211 22.84 -11.74 -8.62
N VAL A 212 21.52 -11.64 -8.81
CA VAL A 212 20.92 -10.72 -9.77
C VAL A 212 20.92 -9.33 -9.16
N ALA A 213 21.43 -8.35 -9.91
CA ALA A 213 21.40 -6.95 -9.51
C ALA A 213 19.97 -6.40 -9.60
N VAL A 214 19.64 -5.37 -8.82
CA VAL A 214 18.27 -4.86 -8.68
C VAL A 214 17.70 -4.41 -10.03
N ASN A 215 18.52 -3.78 -10.87
CA ASN A 215 18.18 -3.37 -12.24
C ASN A 215 17.87 -4.57 -13.17
N ASP A 216 18.58 -5.69 -12.99
CA ASP A 216 18.47 -6.86 -13.85
C ASP A 216 17.27 -7.75 -13.48
N MET A 217 16.62 -7.52 -12.33
CA MET A 217 15.39 -8.23 -11.94
C MET A 217 14.24 -8.02 -12.93
N VAL A 218 14.20 -6.89 -13.63
CA VAL A 218 13.17 -6.62 -14.65
C VAL A 218 13.55 -7.24 -16.00
N GLY A 219 14.71 -7.88 -16.10
CA GLY A 219 15.19 -8.57 -17.30
C GLY A 219 14.48 -9.89 -17.55
N GLY A 220 14.35 -10.27 -18.82
CA GLY A 220 13.65 -11.48 -19.24
C GLY A 220 14.17 -12.78 -18.61
N GLU A 221 15.46 -12.85 -18.30
CA GLU A 221 16.06 -14.02 -17.63
C GLU A 221 15.46 -14.25 -16.25
N PHE A 222 15.34 -13.20 -15.43
CA PHE A 222 14.77 -13.31 -14.08
C PHE A 222 13.27 -13.60 -14.12
N PHE A 223 12.56 -13.09 -15.12
CA PHE A 223 11.16 -13.45 -15.39
C PHE A 223 10.98 -14.95 -15.63
N VAL A 224 11.82 -15.54 -16.48
CA VAL A 224 11.76 -16.98 -16.78
C VAL A 224 12.10 -17.79 -15.52
N GLN A 225 13.18 -17.45 -14.82
CA GLN A 225 13.58 -18.12 -13.57
C GLN A 225 12.47 -18.09 -12.52
N THR A 226 11.85 -16.92 -12.32
CA THR A 226 10.75 -16.76 -11.38
C THR A 226 9.54 -17.60 -11.80
N ALA A 227 9.17 -17.58 -13.08
CA ALA A 227 8.05 -18.37 -13.60
C ALA A 227 8.28 -19.88 -13.46
N GLU A 228 9.49 -20.37 -13.71
CA GLU A 228 9.86 -21.78 -13.56
C GLU A 228 9.82 -22.22 -12.11
N ARG A 229 10.36 -21.39 -11.20
CA ARG A 229 10.32 -21.63 -9.76
C ARG A 229 8.88 -21.78 -9.27
N GLU A 230 8.00 -20.86 -9.64
CA GLU A 230 6.61 -20.86 -9.19
C GLU A 230 5.81 -22.01 -9.78
N LYS A 231 6.02 -22.34 -11.05
CA LYS A 231 5.44 -23.57 -11.65
C LYS A 231 5.93 -24.82 -10.93
N GLY A 232 7.21 -24.88 -10.56
CA GLY A 232 7.79 -25.98 -9.80
C GLY A 232 7.19 -26.10 -8.40
N ALA A 233 6.99 -24.97 -7.70
CA ALA A 233 6.35 -24.93 -6.38
C ALA A 233 4.88 -25.39 -6.44
N ALA A 234 4.11 -24.91 -7.42
CA ALA A 234 2.72 -25.33 -7.62
C ALA A 234 2.59 -26.84 -7.89
N ARG A 235 3.51 -27.42 -8.68
CA ARG A 235 3.55 -28.88 -8.93
C ARG A 235 3.82 -29.68 -7.66
N ARG A 236 4.73 -29.22 -6.79
CA ARG A 236 5.03 -29.90 -5.50
C ARG A 236 3.81 -29.91 -4.59
N VAL A 237 3.12 -28.78 -4.45
CA VAL A 237 1.89 -28.69 -3.64
C VAL A 237 0.79 -29.61 -4.19
N HIS A 238 0.66 -29.71 -5.52
CA HIS A 238 -0.31 -30.60 -6.14
C HIS A 238 -0.01 -32.08 -5.89
N LEU A 239 1.26 -32.50 -5.95
CA LEU A 239 1.68 -33.87 -5.64
C LEU A 239 1.39 -34.24 -4.17
N VAL A 240 1.76 -33.36 -3.24
CA VAL A 240 1.55 -33.58 -1.80
C VAL A 240 0.06 -33.71 -1.46
N ARG A 241 -0.81 -32.89 -2.07
CA ARG A 241 -2.28 -33.03 -1.89
C ARG A 241 -2.82 -34.37 -2.42
N LYS A 242 -2.24 -34.91 -3.49
CA LYS A 242 -2.65 -36.20 -4.05
C LYS A 242 -2.26 -37.37 -3.15
N GLU A 243 -1.11 -37.30 -2.49
CA GLU A 243 -0.66 -38.31 -1.53
C GLU A 243 -1.51 -38.29 -0.24
N ILE A 244 -1.86 -37.11 0.27
CA ILE A 244 -2.65 -36.97 1.51
C ILE A 244 -4.13 -37.34 1.28
N GLY A 245 -4.68 -37.11 0.09
CA GLY A 245 -6.07 -37.45 -0.25
C GLY A 245 -6.31 -38.92 -0.64
N SER A 246 -5.29 -39.78 -0.56
CA SER A 246 -5.39 -41.22 -0.89
C SER A 246 -5.34 -42.13 0.36
N ILE A 247 -5.60 -41.58 1.54
CA ILE A 247 -5.74 -42.30 2.83
C ILE A 247 -7.18 -42.12 3.31
#